data_AF-A0A2Z6R8L1-F1
#
_entry.id   AF-A0A2Z6R8L1-F1
#
_cell.length_a   1.000
_cell.length_b   1.000
_cell.length_c   1.000
_cell.angle_alpha   90.00
_cell.angle_beta   90.00
_cell.angle_gamma   90.00
#
_symmetry.space_group_name_H-M   'P 1'
#
loop_
_entity.id
_entity.type
_entity.pdbx_description
1 polymer ?
#
loop_
_entity_poly.entity_id
_entity_poly.type
_entity_poly.pdbx_seq_one_letter_code
_entity_poly.pdbx_strand_id
1 'polypeptide(L)'
;MSSETSTPYTPASTSSSVAGNETLADEIKKYDTAKLIEYLQGQKNLELSETAIKILEKEELNGGDLFDLTEEKLEKWGMPGGPAMRLVKFAKECKDKKLRSFSSYKTKKELKEVLRKYGIVSEDITRIPQFKPVTHPIDEDSPNLSSVLTIFFAR
;
A
#
# COMPACT_ATOMS: atom_id res chain seq x y z
N MET A 1 -54.17 -10.52 2.27
CA MET A 1 -53.07 -10.31 1.31
C MET A 1 -52.38 -9.02 1.73
N SER A 2 -51.35 -9.11 2.57
CA SER A 2 -50.62 -7.95 3.06
C SER A 2 -49.27 -7.92 2.36
N SER A 3 -49.00 -6.83 1.64
CA SER A 3 -47.77 -6.63 0.88
C SER A 3 -46.76 -5.88 1.75
N GLU A 4 -45.61 -6.49 2.02
CA GLU A 4 -44.51 -5.84 2.75
C GLU A 4 -43.59 -5.10 1.77
N THR A 5 -43.44 -3.80 2.00
CA THR A 5 -42.53 -2.93 1.25
C THR A 5 -41.14 -3.02 1.85
N SER A 6 -40.23 -3.76 1.21
CA SER A 6 -38.81 -3.80 1.59
C SER A 6 -38.11 -2.49 1.20
N THR A 7 -37.61 -1.76 2.20
CA THR A 7 -36.71 -0.62 1.98
C THR A 7 -35.27 -1.13 1.75
N PRO A 8 -34.46 -0.47 0.91
CA PRO A 8 -33.09 -0.91 0.63
C PRO A 8 -32.18 -0.63 1.83
N TYR A 9 -31.67 -1.69 2.45
CA TYR A 9 -30.70 -1.57 3.55
C TYR A 9 -29.32 -1.21 2.99
N THR A 10 -28.74 -0.12 3.48
CA THR A 10 -27.35 0.26 3.18
C THR A 10 -26.45 -0.24 4.31
N PRO A 11 -25.59 -1.24 4.10
CA PRO A 11 -24.72 -1.72 5.16
C PRO A 11 -23.64 -0.67 5.47
N ALA A 12 -23.52 -0.30 6.75
CA ALA A 12 -22.42 0.48 7.25
C ALA A 12 -21.14 -0.38 7.20
N SER A 13 -20.24 -0.04 6.27
CA SER A 13 -18.92 -0.67 6.20
C SER A 13 -18.05 -0.18 7.35
N THR A 14 -17.97 -0.97 8.42
CA THR A 14 -16.96 -0.76 9.46
C THR A 14 -15.61 -1.16 8.89
N SER A 15 -14.95 -0.22 8.22
CA SER A 15 -13.54 -0.35 7.87
C SER A 15 -12.75 -0.39 9.17
N SER A 16 -12.18 -1.55 9.51
CA SER A 16 -11.14 -1.62 10.55
C SER A 16 -9.98 -0.74 10.09
N SER A 17 -9.88 0.47 10.62
CA SER A 17 -8.70 1.30 10.41
C SER A 17 -7.56 0.65 11.17
N VAL A 18 -6.79 -0.21 10.50
CA VAL A 18 -5.39 -0.42 10.88
C VAL A 18 -4.79 0.97 10.98
N ALA A 19 -4.20 1.28 12.13
CA ALA A 19 -3.79 2.62 12.55
C ALA A 19 -3.09 3.37 11.40
N GLY A 20 -3.77 4.38 10.86
CA GLY A 20 -3.37 5.15 9.68
C GLY A 20 -2.23 6.14 9.93
N ASN A 21 -1.06 5.64 10.32
CA ASN A 21 0.14 6.44 10.48
C ASN A 21 1.42 5.82 9.88
N GLU A 22 1.36 4.66 9.24
CA GLU A 22 2.53 4.08 8.56
C GLU A 22 3.06 5.04 7.47
N THR A 23 4.33 5.43 7.63
CA THR A 23 5.02 6.33 6.72
C THR A 23 5.59 5.55 5.54
N LEU A 24 5.91 6.24 4.45
CA LEU A 24 6.59 5.60 3.32
C LEU A 24 7.92 4.96 3.77
N ALA A 25 8.61 5.59 4.73
CA ALA A 25 9.82 5.04 5.31
C ALA A 25 9.58 3.70 6.04
N ASP A 26 8.46 3.54 6.75
CA ASP A 26 8.16 2.30 7.48
C ASP A 26 7.85 1.14 6.53
N GLU A 27 7.29 1.43 5.36
CA GLU A 27 7.11 0.43 4.30
C GLU A 27 8.44 0.06 3.65
N ILE A 28 9.25 1.05 3.26
CA ILE A 28 10.55 0.83 2.62
C ILE A 28 11.48 0.03 3.53
N LYS A 29 11.51 0.30 4.85
CA LYS A 29 12.35 -0.45 5.82
C LYS A 29 12.13 -1.97 5.79
N LYS A 30 10.99 -2.45 5.29
CA LYS A 30 10.66 -3.88 5.22
C LYS A 30 11.17 -4.54 3.92
N TYR A 31 11.76 -3.77 3.01
CA TYR A 31 12.19 -4.29 1.71
C TYR A 31 13.52 -5.02 1.83
N ASP A 32 13.58 -6.21 1.25
CA ASP A 32 14.85 -6.86 0.92
C ASP A 32 15.56 -6.09 -0.21
N THR A 33 16.79 -6.49 -0.52
CA THR A 33 17.63 -5.85 -1.52
C THR A 33 16.96 -5.80 -2.90
N ALA A 34 16.35 -6.91 -3.34
CA ALA A 34 15.72 -7.00 -4.65
C ALA A 34 14.51 -6.07 -4.78
N LYS A 35 13.62 -6.09 -3.78
CA LYS A 35 12.42 -5.24 -3.73
C LYS A 35 12.78 -3.77 -3.60
N LEU A 36 13.85 -3.44 -2.87
CA LEU A 36 14.35 -2.07 -2.80
C LEU A 36 14.81 -1.58 -4.16
N ILE A 37 15.62 -2.37 -4.88
CA ILE A 37 16.12 -1.99 -6.21
C ILE A 37 14.97 -1.78 -7.19
N GLU A 38 14.01 -2.71 -7.24
CA GLU A 38 12.81 -2.58 -8.09
C GLU A 38 12.05 -1.28 -7.79
N TYR A 39 11.86 -0.98 -6.49
CA TYR A 39 11.21 0.24 -6.07
C TYR A 39 11.96 1.51 -6.49
N LEU A 40 13.29 1.53 -6.33
CA LEU A 40 14.15 2.65 -6.70
C LEU A 40 14.20 2.86 -8.23
N GLN A 41 14.23 1.79 -9.02
CA GLN A 41 14.15 1.84 -10.49
C GLN A 41 12.82 2.44 -10.96
N GLY A 42 11.72 2.20 -10.23
CA GLY A 42 10.43 2.82 -10.49
C GLY A 42 10.38 4.34 -10.25
N GLN A 43 11.36 4.91 -9.55
CA GLN A 43 11.42 6.34 -9.23
C GLN A 43 12.07 7.14 -10.36
N LYS A 44 11.24 7.80 -11.17
CA LYS A 44 11.71 8.61 -12.32
C LYS A 44 12.69 9.73 -11.96
N ASN A 45 12.64 10.25 -10.74
CA ASN A 45 13.49 11.34 -10.27
C ASN A 45 14.90 10.89 -9.83
N LEU A 46 15.13 9.58 -9.66
CA LEU A 46 16.44 9.08 -9.24
C LEU A 46 17.39 8.87 -10.43
N GLU A 47 16.87 8.51 -11.60
CA GLU A 47 17.61 8.17 -12.83
C GLU A 47 18.93 7.43 -12.52
N LEU A 48 18.81 6.30 -11.81
CA LEU A 48 19.96 5.49 -11.44
C LEU A 48 20.56 4.84 -12.68
N SER A 49 21.87 4.97 -12.85
CA SER A 49 22.59 4.25 -13.89
C SER A 49 22.71 2.77 -13.56
N GLU A 50 22.96 1.93 -14.56
CA GLU A 50 23.22 0.50 -14.35
C GLU A 50 24.37 0.27 -13.36
N THR A 51 25.41 1.12 -13.40
CA THR A 51 26.52 1.10 -12.43
C THR A 51 26.05 1.36 -11.00
N ALA A 52 25.17 2.35 -10.79
CA ALA A 52 24.63 2.63 -9.47
C ALA A 52 23.83 1.44 -8.93
N ILE A 53 23.03 0.79 -9.78
CA ILE A 53 22.24 -0.39 -9.40
C ILE A 53 23.15 -1.56 -9.02
N LYS A 54 24.18 -1.86 -9.82
CA LYS A 54 25.17 -2.90 -9.50
C LYS A 54 25.89 -2.65 -8.17
N ILE A 55 26.11 -1.38 -7.81
CA ILE A 55 26.69 -1.02 -6.51
C ILE A 55 25.71 -1.34 -5.38
N LEU A 56 24.43 -1.00 -5.53
CA LEU A 56 23.40 -1.32 -4.53
C LEU A 56 23.24 -2.84 -4.34
N GLU A 57 23.30 -3.61 -5.42
CA GLU A 57 23.29 -5.08 -5.39
C GLU A 57 24.53 -5.64 -4.68
N LYS A 58 25.72 -5.15 -5.04
CA LYS A 58 27.00 -5.62 -4.50
C LYS A 58 27.13 -5.36 -3.00
N GLU A 59 26.61 -4.24 -2.53
CA GLU A 59 26.62 -3.87 -1.11
C GLU A 59 25.43 -4.48 -0.33
N GLU A 60 24.59 -5.29 -1.00
CA GLU A 60 23.43 -5.99 -0.42
C GLU A 60 22.45 -5.05 0.30
N LEU A 61 22.28 -3.85 -0.22
CA LEU A 61 21.59 -2.76 0.46
C LEU A 61 20.09 -3.05 0.61
N ASN A 62 19.60 -3.19 1.84
CA ASN A 62 18.19 -3.39 2.12
C ASN A 62 17.49 -2.08 2.49
N GLY A 63 16.16 -2.12 2.60
CA GLY A 63 15.36 -0.93 2.85
C GLY A 63 15.59 -0.26 4.21
N GLY A 64 16.11 -1.00 5.20
CA GLY A 64 16.52 -0.45 6.48
C GLY A 64 17.73 0.47 6.35
N ASP A 65 18.74 0.01 5.61
CA ASP A 65 20.03 0.71 5.44
C ASP A 65 19.92 1.99 4.60
N LEU A 66 18.91 2.07 3.71
CA LEU A 66 18.68 3.21 2.82
C LEU A 66 18.72 4.56 3.55
N PHE A 67 18.18 4.59 4.77
CA PHE A 67 18.01 5.81 5.55
C PHE A 67 19.25 6.26 6.31
N ASP A 68 20.29 5.42 6.33
CA ASP A 68 21.59 5.64 7.00
C ASP A 68 22.72 5.88 5.98
N LEU A 69 22.37 5.99 4.70
CA LEU A 69 23.30 6.33 3.64
C LEU A 69 23.74 7.78 3.69
N THR A 70 25.01 7.97 3.33
CA THR A 70 25.63 9.26 3.10
C THR A 70 26.22 9.28 1.69
N GLU A 71 26.35 10.47 1.11
CA GLU A 71 26.94 10.64 -0.22
C GLU A 71 28.37 10.08 -0.25
N GLU A 72 29.15 10.34 0.81
CA GLU A 72 30.51 9.82 0.98
C GLU A 72 30.60 8.28 0.98
N LYS A 73 29.64 7.58 1.60
CA LYS A 73 29.61 6.10 1.58
C LYS A 73 29.38 5.59 0.16
N LEU A 74 28.40 6.17 -0.52
CA LEU A 74 28.06 5.81 -1.91
C LEU A 74 29.24 6.07 -2.85
N GLU A 75 29.91 7.21 -2.70
CA GLU A 75 31.10 7.55 -3.48
C GLU A 75 32.28 6.61 -3.20
N LYS A 76 32.49 6.21 -1.94
CA LYS A 76 33.50 5.19 -1.58
C LYS A 76 33.23 3.83 -2.22
N TRP A 77 31.97 3.48 -2.44
CA TRP A 77 31.59 2.27 -3.18
C TRP A 77 31.72 2.42 -4.71
N GLY A 78 32.13 3.60 -5.19
CA GLY A 78 32.32 3.91 -6.60
C GLY A 78 31.09 4.48 -7.29
N MET A 79 30.07 4.93 -6.54
CA MET A 79 28.90 5.56 -7.13
C MET A 79 29.24 6.99 -7.57
N PRO A 80 28.87 7.42 -8.79
CA PRO A 80 29.05 8.81 -9.18
C PRO A 80 28.24 9.75 -8.29
N GLY A 81 28.80 10.93 -7.97
CA GLY A 81 28.21 11.87 -7.01
C GLY A 81 26.79 12.33 -7.35
N GLY A 82 26.44 12.47 -8.64
CA GLY A 82 25.08 12.85 -9.07
C GLY A 82 23.99 11.86 -8.60
N PRO A 83 24.05 10.58 -9.01
CA PRO A 83 23.22 9.51 -8.45
C PRO A 83 23.26 9.42 -6.92
N ALA A 84 24.45 9.52 -6.30
CA ALA A 84 24.59 9.43 -4.85
C ALA A 84 23.79 10.52 -4.12
N MET A 85 23.96 11.78 -4.54
CA MET A 85 23.23 12.94 -4.00
C MET A 85 21.71 12.79 -4.16
N ARG A 86 21.23 12.31 -5.31
CA ARG A 86 19.80 12.09 -5.56
C ARG A 86 19.24 10.98 -4.65
N LEU A 87 19.98 9.90 -4.44
CA LEU A 87 19.55 8.79 -3.59
C LEU A 87 19.44 9.22 -2.12
N VAL A 88 20.44 9.92 -1.58
CA VAL A 88 20.44 10.43 -0.20
C VAL A 88 19.32 11.45 0.01
N LYS A 89 19.10 12.35 -0.96
CA LYS A 89 17.98 13.30 -0.92
C LYS A 89 16.63 12.58 -0.92
N PHE A 90 16.48 11.56 -1.77
CA PHE A 90 15.26 10.76 -1.82
C PHE A 90 14.98 10.01 -0.51
N ALA A 91 16.00 9.41 0.10
CA ALA A 91 15.87 8.73 1.39
C ALA A 91 15.36 9.69 2.49
N LYS A 92 15.85 10.94 2.51
CA LYS A 92 15.35 11.99 3.42
C LYS A 92 13.89 12.33 3.14
N GLU A 93 13.53 12.56 1.88
CA GLU A 93 12.14 12.86 1.50
C GLU A 93 11.16 11.74 1.87
N CYS A 94 11.60 10.49 1.90
CA CYS A 94 10.75 9.37 2.29
C CYS A 94 10.39 9.37 3.78
N LYS A 95 11.21 9.99 4.65
CA LYS A 95 10.91 10.13 6.09
C LYS A 95 9.73 11.10 6.33
N ASP A 96 9.56 12.08 5.45
CA ASP A 96 8.51 13.11 5.58
C ASP A 96 7.24 12.77 4.79
N LYS A 97 7.32 11.83 3.84
CA LYS A 97 6.18 11.39 3.03
C LYS A 97 5.32 10.42 3.82
N LYS A 98 4.21 10.93 4.37
CA LYS A 98 3.13 10.08 4.87
C LYS A 98 2.52 9.30 3.72
N LEU A 99 2.28 7.99 3.89
CA LEU A 99 1.54 7.23 2.90
C LEU A 99 0.18 7.87 2.71
N ARG A 100 -0.14 8.16 1.45
CA ARG A 100 -1.40 8.78 1.08
C ARG A 100 -2.52 7.82 1.49
N SER A 101 -3.26 8.18 2.54
CA SER A 101 -4.36 7.36 3.06
C SER A 101 -5.36 7.08 1.94
N PHE A 102 -5.85 5.85 1.82
CA PHE A 102 -6.80 5.49 0.77
C PHE A 102 -8.07 6.36 0.79
N SER A 103 -8.49 6.82 1.97
CA SER A 103 -9.59 7.77 2.17
C SER A 103 -9.38 9.14 1.53
N SER A 104 -8.13 9.49 1.20
CA SER A 104 -7.82 10.76 0.54
C SER A 104 -8.00 10.71 -0.98
N TYR A 105 -8.12 9.51 -1.58
CA TYR A 105 -8.47 9.36 -2.99
C TYR A 105 -9.96 9.62 -3.17
N LYS A 106 -10.31 10.89 -3.41
CA LYS A 106 -11.72 11.33 -3.47
C LYS A 106 -12.24 11.45 -4.89
N THR A 107 -11.36 11.48 -5.88
CA THR A 107 -11.74 11.73 -7.27
C THR A 107 -11.61 10.49 -8.15
N LYS A 108 -12.47 10.39 -9.17
CA LYS A 108 -12.41 9.33 -10.18
C LYS A 108 -11.03 9.25 -10.86
N LYS A 109 -10.38 10.40 -11.09
CA LYS A 109 -9.03 10.48 -11.68
C LYS A 109 -7.99 9.79 -10.81
N GLU A 110 -8.02 10.05 -9.51
CA GLU A 110 -7.06 9.46 -8.58
C GLU A 110 -7.31 7.97 -8.35
N LEU A 111 -8.57 7.56 -8.30
CA LEU A 111 -8.91 6.13 -8.25
C LEU A 111 -8.39 5.40 -9.50
N LYS A 112 -8.56 5.98 -10.70
CA LYS A 112 -7.99 5.44 -11.95
C LYS A 112 -6.47 5.29 -11.89
N GLU A 113 -5.77 6.25 -11.26
CA GLU A 113 -4.32 6.18 -11.07
C GLU A 113 -3.90 4.99 -10.19
N VAL A 114 -4.60 4.79 -9.07
CA VAL A 114 -4.34 3.67 -8.15
C VAL A 114 -4.61 2.34 -8.84
N LEU A 115 -5.74 2.19 -9.52
CA LEU A 115 -6.12 0.97 -10.24
C LEU A 115 -5.10 0.58 -11.32
N ARG A 116 -4.54 1.57 -12.03
CA ARG A 116 -3.52 1.34 -13.05
C ARG A 116 -2.24 0.72 -12.45
N LYS A 117 -1.86 1.07 -11.22
CA LYS A 117 -0.70 0.45 -10.55
C LYS A 117 -0.87 -1.05 -10.34
N TYR A 118 -2.11 -1.52 -10.24
CA TYR A 118 -2.45 -2.94 -10.10
C TYR A 118 -2.83 -3.60 -11.44
N GLY A 119 -2.50 -2.97 -12.58
CA GLY A 119 -2.81 -3.53 -13.90
C GLY A 119 -4.29 -3.46 -14.31
N ILE A 120 -5.11 -2.71 -13.56
CA ILE A 120 -6.53 -2.52 -13.85
C ILE A 120 -6.65 -1.27 -14.73
N VAL A 121 -6.53 -1.48 -16.04
CA VAL A 121 -6.50 -0.40 -17.05
C VAL A 121 -7.89 -0.14 -17.68
N SER A 122 -8.81 -1.09 -17.55
CA SER A 122 -10.12 -1.03 -18.21
C SER A 122 -11.16 -0.33 -17.35
N GLU A 123 -12.13 0.34 -17.99
CA GLU A 123 -13.39 0.74 -17.34
C GLU A 123 -14.27 -0.49 -17.02
N ASP A 124 -13.87 -1.66 -17.50
CA ASP A 124 -14.50 -2.93 -17.24
C ASP A 124 -13.95 -3.61 -15.97
N ILE A 125 -14.86 -3.84 -15.01
CA ILE A 125 -14.59 -4.50 -13.73
C ILE A 125 -14.43 -6.01 -13.84
N THR A 126 -14.64 -6.61 -15.02
CA THR A 126 -14.52 -8.06 -15.24
C THR A 126 -13.15 -8.62 -14.91
N ARG A 127 -12.09 -7.79 -14.90
CA ARG A 127 -10.74 -8.18 -14.49
C ARG A 127 -10.53 -8.20 -12.97
N ILE A 128 -11.47 -7.67 -12.19
CA ILE A 128 -11.42 -7.74 -10.73
C ILE A 128 -11.81 -9.17 -10.34
N PRO A 129 -10.95 -9.91 -9.60
CA PRO A 129 -11.30 -11.24 -9.13
C PRO A 129 -12.61 -11.21 -8.35
N GLN A 130 -13.58 -12.02 -8.75
CA GLN A 130 -14.83 -12.14 -8.01
C GLN A 130 -14.55 -12.82 -6.67
N PHE A 131 -14.76 -12.08 -5.59
CA PHE A 131 -14.70 -12.65 -4.25
C PHE A 131 -15.88 -13.60 -4.05
N LYS A 132 -15.58 -14.86 -3.70
CA LYS A 132 -16.58 -15.84 -3.27
C LYS A 132 -16.51 -15.94 -1.75
N PRO A 133 -17.44 -15.30 -1.00
CA PRO A 133 -17.43 -15.42 0.46
C PRO A 133 -17.63 -16.88 0.87
N VAL A 134 -16.87 -17.31 1.88
CA VAL A 134 -17.13 -18.58 2.55
C VAL A 134 -18.34 -18.39 3.45
N THR A 135 -19.39 -19.16 3.21
CA THR A 135 -20.57 -19.18 4.07
C THR A 135 -20.33 -20.14 5.22
N HIS A 136 -20.45 -19.64 6.45
CA HIS A 136 -20.46 -20.49 7.64
C HIS A 136 -21.92 -20.70 8.06
N PRO A 137 -22.41 -21.96 8.17
CA PRO A 137 -23.74 -22.22 8.70
C PRO A 137 -23.75 -21.76 10.16
N ILE A 138 -24.68 -20.85 10.46
CA ILE A 138 -24.93 -20.42 11.83
C ILE A 138 -26.08 -21.27 12.35
N ASP A 139 -25.85 -21.96 13.45
CA ASP A 139 -26.90 -22.64 14.20
C ASP A 139 -27.69 -21.60 15.01
N GLU A 140 -29.02 -21.68 14.98
CA GLU A 140 -29.91 -20.79 15.74
C GLU A 140 -29.65 -20.89 17.26
N ASP A 141 -29.16 -22.05 17.71
CA ASP A 141 -28.80 -22.29 19.11
C ASP A 141 -27.40 -21.79 19.48
N SER A 142 -26.66 -21.20 18.53
CA SER A 142 -25.33 -20.67 18.81
C SER A 142 -25.41 -19.42 19.71
N PRO A 143 -24.70 -19.38 20.84
CA PRO A 143 -24.79 -18.27 21.80
C PRO A 143 -24.35 -16.92 21.21
N ASN A 144 -23.57 -16.95 20.12
CA ASN A 144 -23.11 -15.76 19.42
C ASN A 144 -24.19 -15.09 18.55
N LEU A 145 -25.25 -15.81 18.15
CA LEU A 145 -26.34 -15.23 17.36
C LEU A 145 -27.14 -14.22 18.18
N SER A 146 -27.42 -14.52 19.44
CA SER A 146 -28.17 -13.65 20.35
C SER A 146 -27.48 -12.29 20.57
N SER A 147 -26.15 -12.30 20.73
CA SER A 147 -25.38 -11.05 20.90
C SER A 147 -25.38 -10.20 19.63
N VAL A 148 -25.28 -10.82 18.45
CA VAL A 148 -25.36 -10.10 17.16
C VAL A 148 -26.77 -9.55 16.95
N LEU A 149 -27.81 -10.36 17.20
CA LEU A 149 -29.20 -9.96 17.01
C LEU A 149 -29.60 -8.82 17.97
N THR A 150 -29.13 -8.85 19.23
CA THR A 150 -29.40 -7.79 20.20
C THR A 150 -28.79 -6.45 19.78
N ILE A 151 -27.60 -6.45 19.16
CA ILE A 151 -26.97 -5.23 18.62
C ILE A 151 -27.75 -4.67 17.42
N PHE A 152 -28.34 -5.53 16.60
CA PHE A 152 -29.08 -5.12 15.40
C PHE A 152 -30.54 -4.74 15.65
N PHE A 153 -31.18 -5.31 16.68
CA PHE A 153 -32.61 -5.11 16.98
C PHE A 153 -32.89 -4.26 18.23
N ALA A 154 -31.86 -3.84 18.98
CA ALA A 154 -32.03 -2.81 20.01
C ALA A 154 -32.06 -1.41 19.38
N ARG A 155 -33.22 -1.03 18.83
CA ARG A 155 -33.62 0.36 18.63
C ARG A 155 -35.07 0.55 19.03
#